data_AF-A0A3C0XFC3-F1
#
_entry.id   AF-A0A3C0XFC3-F1
#
_cell.length_a   1.000
_cell.length_b   1.000
_cell.length_c   1.000
_cell.angle_alpha   90.00
_cell.angle_beta   90.00
_cell.angle_gamma   90.00
#
_symmetry.space_group_name_H-M   'P 1'
#
loop_
_entity.id
_entity.type
_entity.pdbx_description
1 polymer ?
#
loop_
_entity_poly.entity_id
_entity_poly.type
_entity_poly.pdbx_seq_one_letter_code
_entity_poly.pdbx_strand_id
1 'polypeptide(L)' 'GDADDVPGILDYCDQTGFAVIGTPDDAIRQLERLEQQAGGFGTFLVFGHEWADREATFKSYELLARYVMPH' A
#
# COMPACT_ATOMS: atom_id res chain seq x y z
N GLY A 1 -19.81 -6.04 -13.55
CA GLY A 1 -18.41 -6.04 -13.08
C GLY A 1 -18.39 -7.01 -11.94
N ASP A 2 -17.59 -8.06 -12.06
CA ASP A 2 -17.62 -9.18 -11.13
C ASP A 2 -16.82 -8.79 -9.89
N ALA A 3 -17.51 -8.29 -8.86
CA ALA A 3 -16.87 -7.89 -7.61
C ALA A 3 -16.26 -9.09 -6.85
N ASP A 4 -16.52 -10.30 -7.31
CA ASP A 4 -16.07 -11.56 -6.73
C ASP A 4 -14.74 -12.06 -7.33
N ASP A 5 -14.22 -11.42 -8.38
CA ASP A 5 -12.92 -11.77 -8.97
C ASP A 5 -11.76 -11.16 -8.17
N VAL A 6 -11.61 -11.63 -6.94
CA VAL A 6 -10.54 -11.21 -6.02
C VAL A 6 -9.15 -11.35 -6.67
N PRO A 7 -8.79 -12.45 -7.36
CA PRO A 7 -7.51 -12.53 -8.06
C PRO A 7 -7.33 -11.42 -9.10
N GLY A 8 -8.33 -11.15 -9.93
CA GLY A 8 -8.26 -10.07 -10.92
C GLY A 8 -8.11 -8.69 -10.29
N ILE A 9 -8.73 -8.45 -9.12
CA ILE A 9 -8.59 -7.20 -8.37
C ILE A 9 -7.17 -7.04 -7.82
N LEU A 10 -6.58 -8.11 -7.29
CA LEU A 10 -5.20 -8.10 -6.79
C LEU A 10 -4.21 -7.82 -7.94
N ASP A 11 -4.35 -8.54 -9.06
CA ASP A 11 -3.52 -8.35 -10.25
C ASP A 11 -3.60 -6.90 -10.77
N TYR A 12 -4.81 -6.33 -10.78
CA TYR A 12 -5.01 -4.93 -11.17
C TYR A 12 -4.29 -3.96 -10.23
N CYS A 13 -4.39 -4.16 -8.91
CA CYS A 13 -3.72 -3.32 -7.92
C CYS A 13 -2.20 -3.35 -8.09
N ASP A 14 -1.64 -4.54 -8.31
CA ASP A 14 -0.20 -4.73 -8.49
C ASP A 14 0.31 -4.08 -9.79
N GLN A 15 -0.41 -4.26 -10.90
CA GLN A 15 0.00 -3.72 -12.21
C GLN A 15 -0.11 -2.20 -12.29
N THR A 16 -1.16 -1.63 -11.71
CA THR A 16 -1.42 -0.18 -11.78
C THR A 16 -0.76 0.59 -10.64
N GLY A 17 -0.47 -0.09 -9.53
CA GLY A 17 -0.08 0.55 -8.28
C GLY A 17 -1.22 1.32 -7.61
N PHE A 18 -2.48 0.99 -7.93
CA PHE A 18 -3.67 1.66 -7.40
C PHE A 18 -3.79 1.51 -5.88
N ALA A 19 -3.47 0.32 -5.36
CA ALA A 19 -3.42 0.03 -3.93
C ALA A 19 -2.30 -0.98 -3.66
N VAL A 20 -1.83 -1.05 -2.41
CA VAL A 20 -0.89 -2.08 -1.96
C VAL A 20 -1.63 -2.99 -1.00
N ILE A 21 -1.71 -4.28 -1.32
CA ILE A 21 -2.35 -5.30 -0.51
C ILE A 21 -1.33 -6.43 -0.31
N GLY A 22 -0.76 -6.55 0.88
CA GLY A 22 0.29 -7.54 1.12
C GLY A 22 1.11 -7.30 2.38
N THR A 23 2.39 -7.60 2.28
CA THR A 23 3.40 -7.52 3.35
C THR A 23 4.08 -6.14 3.38
N PRO A 24 4.84 -5.80 4.44
CA PRO A 24 5.66 -4.59 4.46
C PRO A 24 6.63 -4.48 3.27
N ASP A 25 7.20 -5.60 2.80
CA ASP A 25 8.12 -5.61 1.66
C ASP A 25 7.43 -5.19 0.36
N ASP A 26 6.15 -5.52 0.19
CA ASP A 26 5.35 -5.10 -0.95
C ASP A 26 5.10 -3.58 -0.91
N ALA A 27 4.89 -3.03 0.28
CA ALA A 27 4.76 -1.58 0.49
C ALA A 27 6.08 -0.82 0.26
N ILE A 28 7.23 -1.37 0.68
CA ILE A 28 8.55 -0.78 0.39
C ILE A 28 8.77 -0.72 -1.12
N ARG A 29 8.54 -1.82 -1.84
CA ARG A 29 8.70 -1.86 -3.30
C ARG A 29 7.85 -0.80 -4.00
N GLN A 30 6.63 -0.57 -3.52
CA GLN A 30 5.78 0.48 -4.06
C GLN A 30 6.29 1.89 -3.71
N LEU A 31 6.76 2.09 -2.47
CA LEU A 31 7.33 3.36 -2.02
C LEU A 31 8.54 3.75 -2.86
N GLU A 32 9.48 2.84 -3.05
CA GLU A 32 10.67 3.02 -3.90
C GLU A 32 10.29 3.34 -5.35
N ARG A 33 9.30 2.65 -5.90
CA ARG A 33 8.80 2.91 -7.26
C ARG A 33 8.26 4.35 -7.39
N LEU A 34 7.49 4.81 -6.41
CA LEU A 34 6.95 6.16 -6.40
C LEU A 34 8.05 7.21 -6.19
N GLU A 35 9.02 6.93 -5.33
CA GLU A 35 10.14 7.84 -5.06
C GLU A 35 11.00 8.05 -6.31
N GLN A 36 11.31 6.96 -7.01
CA GLN A 36 12.05 6.99 -8.28
C GLN A 36 11.28 7.77 -9.36
N GLN A 37 9.96 7.62 -9.44
CA GLN A 37 9.12 8.35 -10.40
C GLN A 37 9.04 9.85 -10.08
N ALA A 38 8.98 10.21 -8.79
CA ALA A 38 8.91 11.59 -8.35
C ALA A 38 10.27 12.31 -8.32
N GLY A 39 11.38 11.56 -8.35
CA GLY A 39 12.72 12.09 -8.09
C GLY A 39 12.96 12.41 -6.61
N GLY A 40 12.23 11.75 -5.71
CA GLY A 40 12.25 11.98 -4.26
C GLY A 40 11.01 12.70 -3.72
N PHE A 41 10.67 12.43 -2.46
CA PHE A 41 9.69 13.22 -1.70
C PHE A 41 10.10 13.28 -0.22
N GLY A 42 9.72 14.36 0.47
CA GLY A 42 10.00 14.50 1.91
C GLY A 42 8.95 13.86 2.82
N THR A 43 7.77 13.53 2.29
CA THR A 43 6.67 12.95 3.08
C THR A 43 5.76 12.14 2.17
N PHE A 44 5.43 10.93 2.61
CA PHE A 44 4.44 10.06 1.99
C PHE A 44 3.12 10.14 2.75
N LEU A 45 2.01 10.44 2.05
CA LEU A 45 0.68 10.53 2.65
C LEU A 45 -0.11 9.26 2.34
N VAL A 46 -0.57 8.57 3.39
CA VAL A 46 -1.39 7.36 3.28
C VAL A 46 -2.87 7.73 3.24
N PHE A 47 -3.61 7.18 2.28
CA PHE A 47 -5.07 7.31 2.24
C PHE A 47 -5.72 6.39 3.28
N GLY A 48 -6.35 6.98 4.30
CA GLY A 48 -7.07 6.25 5.35
C GLY A 48 -8.49 5.92 4.95
N HIS A 49 -8.67 4.99 3.99
CA HIS A 49 -9.99 4.47 3.64
C HIS A 49 -10.53 3.51 4.70
N GLU A 50 -11.86 3.46 4.86
CA GLU A 50 -12.59 2.55 5.77
C GLU A 50 -12.70 1.14 5.14
N TRP A 51 -11.56 0.50 4.85
CA TRP A 51 -11.51 -0.83 4.21
C TRP A 51 -11.45 -2.00 5.21
N ALA A 52 -11.07 -1.74 6.45
CA ALA A 52 -10.94 -2.74 7.48
C ALA A 52 -11.43 -2.20 8.82
N ASP A 53 -11.72 -3.10 9.76
CA ASP A 53 -12.02 -2.72 11.13
C ASP A 53 -10.86 -1.91 11.74
N ARG A 54 -11.20 -1.12 12.76
CA ARG A 54 -10.28 -0.18 13.42
C ARG A 54 -8.96 -0.82 13.88
N GLU A 55 -9.03 -2.02 14.45
CA GLU A 55 -7.83 -2.73 14.94
C GLU A 55 -6.90 -3.14 13.79
N ALA A 56 -7.47 -3.70 12.72
CA ALA A 56 -6.71 -4.07 11.53
C ALA A 56 -6.08 -2.84 10.85
N THR A 57 -6.84 -1.74 10.79
CA THR A 57 -6.35 -0.45 10.26
C THR A 57 -5.15 0.06 11.04
N PHE A 58 -5.22 0.09 12.38
CA PHE A 58 -4.09 0.53 13.19
C PHE A 58 -2.88 -0.41 13.11
N LYS A 59 -3.11 -1.72 13.01
CA LYS A 59 -2.04 -2.67 12.78
C LYS A 59 -1.33 -2.41 11.43
N SER A 60 -2.08 -2.09 10.38
CA SER A 60 -1.52 -1.70 9.08
C SER A 60 -0.67 -0.42 9.20
N TYR A 61 -1.15 0.60 9.92
CA TYR A 61 -0.38 1.82 10.17
C TYR A 61 0.87 1.58 11.01
N GLU A 62 0.80 0.71 12.02
CA GLU A 62 1.97 0.30 12.80
C GLU A 62 3.01 -0.39 11.91
N LEU A 63 2.56 -1.28 11.01
CA LEU A 63 3.45 -1.96 10.07
C LEU A 63 4.13 -0.97 9.12
N LEU A 64 3.38 -0.03 8.54
CA LEU A 64 3.92 1.02 7.69
C LEU A 64 4.96 1.86 8.45
N ALA A 65 4.60 2.36 9.63
CA ALA A 65 5.47 3.24 10.41
C ALA A 65 6.76 2.55 10.88
N ARG A 66 6.69 1.27 11.29
CA ARG A 66 7.84 0.55 11.88
C ARG A 66 8.71 -0.15 10.86
N TYR A 67 8.12 -0.66 9.77
CA TYR A 67 8.81 -1.53 8.83
C TYR A 67 8.90 -0.98 7.42
N VAL A 68 8.15 0.06 7.06
CA VAL A 68 8.20 0.61 5.69
C VAL A 68 8.93 1.94 5.68
N MET A 69 8.47 2.92 6.46
CA MET A 69 9.03 4.29 6.48
C MET A 69 10.54 4.41 6.81
N PRO A 70 11.18 3.51 7.57
CA PRO A 70 12.63 3.59 7.84
C PRO A 70 13.53 3.13 6.68
N HIS A 71 12.96 2.62 5.58
CA HIS A 71 13.69 2.18 4.38
C HIS A 71 13.83 3.36 3.41
#